data_AF-A0A0B3RWJ3-F1
#
_entry.id   AF-A0A0B3RWJ3-F1
#
_cell.length_a   1.000
_cell.length_b   1.000
_cell.length_c   1.000
_cell.angle_alpha   90.00
_cell.angle_beta   90.00
_cell.angle_gamma   90.00
#
_symmetry.space_group_name_H-M   'P 1'
#
loop_
_entity.id
_entity.type
_entity.pdbx_description
1 polymer ?
#
loop_
_entity_poly.entity_id
_entity_poly.type
_entity_poly.pdbx_seq_one_letter_code
_entity_poly.pdbx_strand_id
1 'polypeptide(L)'
;MTVSALKLTDASRLGALALLWLDENADEGGVIQVGPKRLSEEMNVGVTSAKKTLGALIDLGDIEVVEKGAGRRPATYKVINRIARKMQEPKGPPQAAPEKIASTPRPEMGETIIKVASRDSIRDTMRSGVATLADFCAWARSAPAKSVCIYHIGQVNLDRLSSQELDSIASAVAIMAQGGFIYPAQHPVKIAFGDKNTYTAMRTGAGHVPRSILHNRIAPRDWLALRAISDRAAAQSAARALRDGLGLSEQAATGLLTALSRRGLIERGRNLAWVMSEQGRELLL
;
A
#
# COMPACT_ATOMS: atom_id res chain seq x y z
N MET A 1 1.81 4.69 -27.88
CA MET A 1 2.83 4.99 -26.86
C MET A 1 2.30 4.48 -25.54
N THR A 2 3.00 3.50 -24.99
CA THR A 2 2.63 2.66 -23.85
C THR A 2 2.78 3.40 -22.52
N VAL A 3 1.99 3.00 -21.53
CA VAL A 3 1.94 3.47 -20.13
C VAL A 3 3.22 3.07 -19.38
N SER A 4 4.38 3.48 -19.88
CA SER A 4 5.72 3.21 -19.33
C SER A 4 6.41 4.47 -18.77
N ALA A 5 5.71 5.60 -18.65
CA ALA A 5 6.32 6.87 -18.25
C ALA A 5 6.05 7.33 -16.81
N LEU A 6 5.35 6.55 -15.99
CA LEU A 6 5.18 6.86 -14.57
C LEU A 6 5.88 5.82 -13.72
N LYS A 7 7.22 5.92 -13.66
CA LYS A 7 7.93 5.50 -12.45
C LYS A 7 7.23 6.21 -11.28
N LEU A 8 6.88 5.48 -10.21
CA LEU A 8 6.37 6.06 -8.96
C LEU A 8 7.40 7.08 -8.45
N THR A 9 7.26 8.33 -8.86
CA THR A 9 7.98 9.48 -8.34
C THR A 9 7.02 10.24 -7.45
N ASP A 10 7.53 11.08 -6.55
CA ASP A 10 6.67 11.93 -5.72
C ASP A 10 5.72 12.80 -6.56
N ALA A 11 6.09 13.09 -7.81
CA ALA A 11 5.26 13.78 -8.79
C ALA A 11 3.99 12.99 -9.17
N SER A 12 4.07 11.65 -9.26
CA SER A 12 2.92 10.80 -9.59
C SER A 12 1.88 10.77 -8.46
N ARG A 13 2.34 10.78 -7.20
CA ARG A 13 1.46 10.83 -6.02
C ARG A 13 0.81 12.20 -5.86
N LEU A 14 1.58 13.26 -6.04
CA LEU A 14 1.06 14.62 -6.01
C LEU A 14 0.02 14.87 -7.11
N GLY A 15 0.22 14.28 -8.29
CA GLY A 15 -0.77 14.29 -9.38
C GLY A 15 -2.10 13.64 -9.01
N ALA A 16 -2.06 12.44 -8.41
CA ALA A 16 -3.27 11.74 -7.99
C ALA A 16 -4.05 12.50 -6.91
N LEU A 17 -3.35 13.05 -5.91
CA LEU A 17 -3.97 13.89 -4.89
C LEU A 17 -4.56 15.17 -5.50
N ALA A 18 -3.82 15.83 -6.39
CA ALA A 18 -4.29 17.04 -7.06
C ALA A 18 -5.57 16.78 -7.86
N LEU A 19 -5.60 15.69 -8.64
CA LEU A 19 -6.79 15.35 -9.42
C LEU A 19 -8.01 15.08 -8.53
N LEU A 20 -7.84 14.37 -7.41
CA LEU A 20 -8.93 14.12 -6.46
C LEU A 20 -9.47 15.43 -5.88
N TRP A 21 -8.58 16.31 -5.40
CA TRP A 21 -8.99 17.59 -4.85
C TRP A 21 -9.68 18.48 -5.89
N LEU A 22 -9.21 18.47 -7.14
CA LEU A 22 -9.83 19.21 -8.24
C LEU A 22 -11.25 18.70 -8.55
N ASP A 23 -11.46 17.38 -8.60
CA ASP A 23 -12.79 16.76 -8.82
C ASP A 23 -13.75 17.11 -7.66
N GLU A 24 -13.27 17.11 -6.42
CA GLU A 24 -14.07 17.44 -5.24
C GLU A 24 -14.50 18.92 -5.15
N ASN A 25 -13.72 19.82 -5.73
CA ASN A 25 -13.95 21.27 -5.66
C ASN A 25 -14.45 21.86 -6.97
N ALA A 26 -14.68 21.03 -7.99
CA ALA A 26 -15.30 21.43 -9.23
C ALA A 26 -16.82 21.59 -9.05
N ASP A 27 -17.41 22.46 -9.86
CA ASP A 27 -18.86 22.63 -9.93
C ASP A 27 -19.56 21.40 -10.55
N GLU A 28 -20.89 21.45 -10.69
CA GLU A 28 -21.67 20.35 -11.29
C GLU A 28 -21.30 20.05 -12.75
N GLY A 29 -20.68 21.03 -13.44
CA GLY A 29 -20.12 20.91 -14.78
C GLY A 29 -18.74 20.23 -14.79
N GLY A 30 -18.11 20.05 -13.63
CA GLY A 30 -16.73 19.61 -13.50
C GLY A 30 -15.74 20.75 -13.74
N VAL A 31 -16.15 22.01 -13.60
CA VAL A 31 -15.31 23.19 -13.82
C VAL A 31 -14.82 23.76 -12.49
N ILE A 32 -13.53 24.06 -12.40
CA ILE A 32 -12.90 24.65 -11.23
C ILE A 32 -11.96 25.78 -11.61
N GLN A 33 -12.03 26.89 -10.86
CA GLN A 33 -11.06 27.96 -10.96
C GLN A 33 -9.97 27.80 -9.89
N VAL A 34 -8.75 27.48 -10.32
CA VAL A 34 -7.62 27.25 -9.42
C VAL A 34 -6.33 27.82 -10.01
N GLY A 35 -5.42 28.27 -9.14
CA GLY A 35 -4.07 28.66 -9.52
C GLY A 35 -3.02 27.82 -8.80
N PRO A 36 -1.76 27.80 -9.27
CA PRO A 36 -0.68 27.06 -8.62
C PRO A 36 -0.50 27.40 -7.14
N LYS A 37 -0.76 28.66 -6.74
CA LYS A 37 -0.67 29.10 -5.35
C LYS A 37 -1.71 28.43 -4.45
N ARG A 38 -2.98 28.43 -4.87
CA ARG A 38 -4.06 27.78 -4.13
C ARG A 38 -3.82 26.28 -4.01
N LEU A 39 -3.45 25.63 -5.12
CA LEU A 39 -3.16 24.19 -5.10
C LEU A 39 -1.94 23.86 -4.21
N SER A 40 -0.95 24.74 -4.16
CA SER A 40 0.23 24.63 -3.29
C SER A 40 -0.12 24.68 -1.81
N GLU A 41 -1.01 25.61 -1.42
CA GLU A 41 -1.51 25.73 -0.04
C GLU A 41 -2.31 24.48 0.38
N GLU A 42 -3.21 24.03 -0.49
CA GLU A 42 -4.09 22.88 -0.23
C GLU A 42 -3.33 21.56 -0.11
N MET A 43 -2.28 21.40 -0.92
CA MET A 43 -1.45 20.19 -0.93
C MET A 43 -0.24 20.26 -0.03
N ASN A 44 -0.01 21.38 0.64
CA ASN A 44 1.20 21.63 1.43
C ASN A 44 2.50 21.32 0.65
N VAL A 45 2.57 21.79 -0.60
CA VAL A 45 3.74 21.64 -1.48
C VAL A 45 4.20 22.99 -2.02
N GLY A 46 5.43 23.09 -2.53
CA GLY A 46 5.90 24.32 -3.17
C GLY A 46 5.11 24.69 -4.43
N VAL A 47 4.94 25.99 -4.68
CA VAL A 47 4.20 26.54 -5.85
C VAL A 47 4.74 26.00 -7.18
N THR A 48 6.07 25.80 -7.29
CA THR A 48 6.69 25.21 -8.47
C THR A 48 6.24 23.78 -8.71
N SER A 49 6.11 22.97 -7.65
CA SER A 49 5.60 21.60 -7.73
C SER A 49 4.13 21.59 -8.12
N ALA A 50 3.30 22.42 -7.49
CA ALA A 50 1.89 22.56 -7.85
C ALA A 50 1.70 22.98 -9.32
N LYS A 51 2.53 23.91 -9.82
CA LYS A 51 2.52 24.31 -11.24
C LYS A 51 2.88 23.15 -12.17
N LYS A 52 3.93 22.38 -11.85
CA LYS A 52 4.33 21.19 -12.60
C LYS A 52 3.25 20.13 -12.59
N THR A 53 2.58 19.93 -11.46
CA THR A 53 1.47 18.99 -11.33
C THR A 53 0.30 19.37 -12.20
N LEU A 54 -0.14 20.64 -12.20
CA LEU A 54 -1.19 21.11 -13.11
C LEU A 54 -0.80 20.91 -14.59
N GLY A 55 0.45 21.24 -14.94
CA GLY A 55 0.97 20.98 -16.29
C GLY A 55 0.90 19.50 -16.67
N ALA A 56 1.37 18.62 -15.80
CA ALA A 56 1.33 17.18 -16.01
C ALA A 56 -0.10 16.64 -16.16
N LEU A 57 -1.06 17.13 -15.37
CA LEU A 57 -2.46 16.72 -15.48
C LEU A 57 -3.10 17.17 -16.81
N ILE A 58 -2.69 18.33 -17.35
CA ILE A 58 -3.10 18.76 -18.70
C ILE A 58 -2.48 17.85 -19.76
N ASP A 59 -1.16 17.62 -19.68
CA ASP A 59 -0.42 16.79 -20.64
C ASP A 59 -0.93 15.35 -20.68
N LEU A 60 -1.40 14.84 -19.54
CA LEU A 60 -2.02 13.51 -19.41
C LEU A 60 -3.50 13.47 -19.85
N GLY A 61 -4.13 14.62 -20.08
CA GLY A 61 -5.54 14.72 -20.47
C GLY A 61 -6.54 14.50 -19.31
N ASP A 62 -6.08 14.60 -18.06
CA ASP A 62 -6.93 14.45 -16.87
C ASP A 62 -7.75 15.72 -16.59
N ILE A 63 -7.22 16.88 -16.97
CA ILE A 63 -7.90 18.18 -16.91
C ILE A 63 -7.69 18.94 -18.22
N GLU A 64 -8.66 19.77 -18.59
CA GLU A 64 -8.63 20.64 -19.76
C GLU A 64 -8.66 22.11 -19.33
N VAL A 65 -7.92 22.97 -20.02
CA VAL A 65 -7.95 24.41 -19.77
C VAL A 65 -9.16 25.02 -20.48
N VAL A 66 -10.16 25.45 -19.71
CA VAL A 66 -11.35 26.14 -20.23
C VAL A 66 -11.03 27.62 -20.49
N GLU A 67 -10.34 28.25 -19.55
CA GLU A 67 -9.94 29.65 -19.66
C GLU A 67 -8.52 29.83 -19.11
N LYS A 68 -7.64 30.40 -19.94
CA LYS A 68 -6.28 30.74 -19.49
C LYS A 68 -6.36 31.92 -18.54
N GLY A 69 -5.82 31.75 -17.33
CA GLY A 69 -5.65 32.86 -16.39
C GLY A 69 -4.76 33.96 -16.97
N ALA A 70 -5.16 35.21 -16.78
CA ALA A 70 -4.38 36.39 -17.19
C ALA A 70 -3.89 37.17 -15.97
N GLY A 71 -2.59 37.46 -15.92
CA GLY A 71 -1.96 38.20 -14.82
C GLY A 71 -2.10 37.49 -13.48
N ARG A 72 -2.84 38.10 -12.54
CA ARG A 72 -3.13 37.52 -11.21
C ARG A 72 -4.37 36.62 -11.18
N ARG A 73 -5.14 36.53 -12.28
CA ARG A 73 -6.35 35.71 -12.32
C ARG A 73 -6.00 34.23 -12.43
N PRO A 74 -6.57 33.36 -11.57
CA PRO A 74 -6.39 31.92 -11.70
C PRO A 74 -7.03 31.39 -12.98
N ALA A 75 -6.48 30.30 -13.51
CA ALA A 75 -7.00 29.64 -14.70
C ALA A 75 -8.23 28.80 -14.34
N THR A 76 -9.09 28.58 -15.33
CA THR A 76 -10.29 27.76 -15.21
C THR A 76 -10.02 26.43 -15.90
N TYR A 77 -10.23 25.34 -15.16
CA TYR A 77 -9.99 23.97 -15.62
C TYR A 77 -11.30 23.19 -15.62
N LYS A 78 -11.46 22.30 -16.59
CA LYS A 78 -12.50 21.28 -16.60
C LYS A 78 -11.87 19.94 -16.25
N VAL A 79 -12.34 19.33 -15.17
CA VAL A 79 -11.93 17.99 -14.78
C VAL A 79 -12.63 16.99 -15.70
N ILE A 80 -11.86 16.34 -16.55
CA ILE A 80 -12.39 15.37 -17.52
C ILE A 80 -12.65 14.03 -16.81
N ASN A 81 -11.76 13.66 -15.88
CA ASN A 81 -11.83 12.42 -15.14
C ASN A 81 -12.80 12.53 -13.94
N ARG A 82 -14.10 12.32 -14.19
CA ARG A 82 -15.16 12.31 -13.18
C ARG A 82 -15.13 11.03 -12.34
N ILE A 83 -14.21 10.96 -11.37
CA ILE A 83 -14.04 9.84 -10.45
C ILE A 83 -15.24 9.75 -9.48
N ALA A 84 -15.83 10.88 -9.07
CA ALA A 84 -16.84 10.89 -8.00
C ALA A 84 -18.31 10.64 -8.42
N ARG A 85 -18.72 10.96 -9.66
CA ARG A 85 -20.16 11.02 -10.01
C ARG A 85 -20.83 9.65 -10.20
N LYS A 86 -20.08 8.61 -10.60
CA LYS A 86 -20.61 7.23 -10.71
C LYS A 86 -20.81 6.51 -9.37
N MET A 87 -20.39 7.11 -8.24
CA MET A 87 -20.65 6.56 -6.90
C MET A 87 -21.96 7.06 -6.28
N GLN A 88 -22.68 8.00 -6.92
CA GLN A 88 -23.88 8.63 -6.35
C GLN A 88 -25.19 8.40 -7.13
N GLU A 89 -25.20 7.59 -8.19
CA GLU A 89 -26.48 7.22 -8.81
C GLU A 89 -27.25 6.30 -7.85
N PRO A 90 -28.46 6.68 -7.38
CA PRO A 90 -29.31 5.77 -6.64
C PRO A 90 -29.66 4.60 -7.58
N LYS A 91 -29.32 3.38 -7.16
CA LYS A 91 -29.81 2.16 -7.82
C LYS A 91 -31.33 2.25 -7.90
N GLY A 92 -31.86 2.23 -9.12
CA GLY A 92 -33.30 2.13 -9.38
C GLY A 92 -33.93 0.91 -8.70
N PRO A 93 -35.27 0.86 -8.63
CA PRO A 93 -35.99 -0.10 -7.80
C PRO A 93 -35.66 -1.57 -8.15
N PRO A 94 -35.70 -2.47 -7.15
CA PRO A 94 -35.23 -3.83 -7.28
C PRO A 94 -36.03 -4.62 -8.32
N GLN A 95 -35.34 -5.18 -9.31
CA GLN A 95 -35.88 -6.25 -10.15
C GLN A 95 -36.05 -7.53 -9.31
N ALA A 96 -37.15 -8.22 -9.57
CA ALA A 96 -37.65 -9.37 -8.83
C ALA A 96 -36.62 -10.51 -8.70
N ALA A 97 -36.62 -11.15 -7.53
CA ALA A 97 -35.73 -12.22 -7.14
C ALA A 97 -36.01 -13.53 -7.91
N PRO A 98 -34.97 -14.30 -8.29
CA PRO A 98 -35.12 -15.70 -8.61
C PRO A 98 -35.03 -16.58 -7.35
N GLU A 99 -35.65 -17.75 -7.47
CA GLU A 99 -36.05 -18.68 -6.43
C GLU A 99 -34.94 -19.21 -5.50
N LYS A 100 -35.34 -19.47 -4.25
CA LYS A 100 -34.54 -20.02 -3.16
C LYS A 100 -34.06 -21.44 -3.48
N ILE A 101 -32.75 -21.64 -3.48
CA ILE A 101 -32.14 -22.94 -3.17
C ILE A 101 -31.70 -22.89 -1.70
N ALA A 102 -32.19 -23.84 -0.91
CA ALA A 102 -31.88 -23.95 0.52
C ALA A 102 -30.38 -24.22 0.73
N SER A 103 -29.72 -23.37 1.51
CA SER A 103 -28.35 -23.55 1.96
C SER A 103 -28.30 -23.80 3.47
N THR A 104 -27.47 -24.76 3.84
CA THR A 104 -27.16 -25.22 5.20
C THR A 104 -26.54 -24.09 6.06
N PRO A 105 -26.73 -24.12 7.39
CA PRO A 105 -26.35 -23.01 8.25
C PRO A 105 -24.82 -22.88 8.36
N ARG A 106 -24.31 -21.73 7.91
CA ARG A 106 -22.92 -21.28 8.07
C ARG A 106 -22.77 -20.69 9.47
N PRO A 107 -21.69 -21.00 10.22
CA PRO A 107 -21.49 -20.43 11.56
C PRO A 107 -21.40 -18.91 11.48
N GLU A 108 -22.16 -18.24 12.35
CA GLU A 108 -22.23 -16.78 12.50
C GLU A 108 -20.86 -16.22 12.92
N MET A 109 -20.02 -15.91 11.93
CA MET A 109 -18.93 -14.96 12.10
C MET A 109 -19.55 -13.59 11.99
N GLY A 110 -19.69 -12.90 13.12
CA GLY A 110 -20.21 -11.53 13.18
C GLY A 110 -19.53 -10.66 12.12
N GLU A 111 -20.29 -10.35 11.06
CA GLU A 111 -19.93 -9.35 10.08
C GLU A 111 -19.82 -8.02 10.82
N THR A 112 -18.60 -7.71 11.26
CA THR A 112 -18.25 -6.32 11.54
C THR A 112 -18.17 -5.67 10.17
N ILE A 113 -19.32 -5.30 9.61
CA ILE A 113 -19.41 -4.34 8.52
C ILE A 113 -18.71 -3.10 9.07
N ILE A 114 -17.46 -2.90 8.67
CA ILE A 114 -16.79 -1.62 8.84
C ILE A 114 -17.63 -0.68 7.98
N LYS A 115 -18.62 -0.04 8.61
CA LYS A 115 -19.23 1.17 8.07
C LYS A 115 -18.06 2.08 7.80
N VAL A 116 -17.67 2.19 6.54
CA VAL A 116 -16.72 3.19 6.08
C VAL A 116 -17.28 4.51 6.59
N ALA A 117 -16.64 5.01 7.65
CA ALA A 117 -17.05 6.22 8.32
C ALA A 117 -17.03 7.36 7.29
N SER A 118 -17.76 8.44 7.61
CA SER A 118 -18.04 9.61 6.78
C SER A 118 -16.92 10.04 5.81
N ARG A 119 -17.27 10.84 4.78
CA ARG A 119 -16.33 11.45 3.81
C ARG A 119 -15.04 12.00 4.44
N ASP A 120 -15.10 12.52 5.66
CA ASP A 120 -13.94 13.01 6.41
C ASP A 120 -12.96 11.89 6.84
N SER A 121 -13.45 10.69 7.15
CA SER A 121 -12.60 9.54 7.53
C SER A 121 -11.79 8.99 6.35
N ILE A 122 -12.34 9.05 5.13
CA ILE A 122 -11.61 8.65 3.92
C ILE A 122 -10.47 9.65 3.63
N ARG A 123 -10.72 10.95 3.86
CA ARG A 123 -9.72 12.02 3.71
C ARG A 123 -8.57 11.87 4.71
N ASP A 124 -8.87 11.59 5.97
CA ASP A 124 -7.85 11.31 6.99
C ASP A 124 -7.11 9.98 6.72
N THR A 125 -7.80 8.98 6.17
CA THR A 125 -7.19 7.71 5.77
C THR A 125 -6.26 7.88 4.56
N MET A 126 -6.62 8.71 3.57
CA MET A 126 -5.77 8.98 2.39
C MET A 126 -4.52 9.81 2.74
N ARG A 127 -4.53 10.59 3.82
CA ARG A 127 -3.34 11.31 4.32
C ARG A 127 -2.26 10.40 4.91
N SER A 128 -2.54 9.12 5.12
CA SER A 128 -1.63 8.15 5.75
C SER A 128 -0.99 7.17 4.76
N GLY A 129 -0.84 7.57 3.49
CA GLY A 129 -0.10 6.78 2.51
C GLY A 129 1.36 6.59 2.91
N VAL A 130 1.85 5.35 2.91
CA VAL A 130 3.25 5.04 3.22
C VAL A 130 4.03 4.67 1.96
N ALA A 131 5.25 5.17 1.86
CA ALA A 131 6.10 5.00 0.68
C ALA A 131 7.19 3.96 0.86
N THR A 132 7.73 3.91 2.08
CA THR A 132 8.83 3.06 2.46
C THR A 132 8.43 2.16 3.62
N LEU A 133 9.18 1.08 3.82
CA LEU A 133 9.11 0.22 4.98
C LEU A 133 9.37 1.02 6.26
N ALA A 134 10.27 2.00 6.22
CA ALA A 134 10.54 2.87 7.37
C ALA A 134 9.30 3.67 7.77
N ASP A 135 8.60 4.26 6.79
CA ASP A 135 7.36 5.02 7.02
C ASP A 135 6.25 4.10 7.52
N PHE A 136 6.11 2.91 6.93
CA PHE A 136 5.14 1.91 7.37
C PHE A 136 5.38 1.47 8.81
N CYS A 137 6.62 1.18 9.18
CA CYS A 137 6.98 0.83 10.55
C CYS A 137 6.81 2.00 11.51
N ALA A 138 7.10 3.24 11.09
CA ALA A 138 6.85 4.43 11.88
C ALA A 138 5.36 4.62 12.16
N TRP A 139 4.52 4.53 11.13
CA TRP A 139 3.07 4.52 11.27
C TRP A 139 2.61 3.40 12.21
N ALA A 140 3.07 2.17 12.01
CA ALA A 140 2.68 1.03 12.82
C ALA A 140 2.98 1.21 14.32
N ARG A 141 4.06 1.93 14.65
CA ARG A 141 4.44 2.25 16.05
C ARG A 141 3.54 3.31 16.68
N SER A 142 3.20 4.38 15.95
CA SER A 142 2.52 5.55 16.53
C SER A 142 1.02 5.58 16.28
N ALA A 143 0.52 4.83 15.29
CA ALA A 143 -0.88 4.86 14.90
C ALA A 143 -1.78 4.28 16.00
N PRO A 144 -2.84 4.99 16.39
CA PRO A 144 -3.80 4.48 17.36
C PRO A 144 -4.59 3.29 16.80
N ALA A 145 -5.29 2.59 17.69
CA ALA A 145 -6.17 1.49 17.29
C ALA A 145 -7.21 1.98 16.27
N LYS A 146 -7.53 1.12 15.30
CA LYS A 146 -8.44 1.37 14.16
C LYS A 146 -7.96 2.39 13.13
N SER A 147 -6.77 3.00 13.30
CA SER A 147 -6.16 3.77 12.24
C SER A 147 -5.83 2.89 11.04
N VAL A 148 -6.07 3.41 9.85
CA VAL A 148 -5.81 2.73 8.58
C VAL A 148 -4.67 3.45 7.88
N CYS A 149 -3.77 2.72 7.22
CA CYS A 149 -2.84 3.26 6.23
C CYS A 149 -3.03 2.59 4.87
N ILE A 150 -2.81 3.36 3.80
CA ILE A 150 -2.70 2.83 2.45
C ILE A 150 -1.23 2.55 2.19
N TYR A 151 -0.88 1.29 1.90
CA TYR A 151 0.50 0.93 1.61
C TYR A 151 0.76 0.65 0.12
N HIS A 152 -0.29 0.46 -0.68
CA HIS A 152 -0.15 0.28 -2.12
C HIS A 152 -1.46 0.51 -2.88
N ILE A 153 -1.36 1.03 -4.10
CA ILE A 153 -2.44 1.10 -5.09
C ILE A 153 -1.91 0.48 -6.38
N GLY A 154 -2.54 -0.59 -6.86
CA GLY A 154 -2.02 -1.34 -8.01
C GLY A 154 -2.38 -2.82 -7.98
N GLN A 155 -1.46 -3.65 -8.44
CA GLN A 155 -1.54 -5.10 -8.35
C GLN A 155 -0.35 -5.59 -7.55
N VAL A 156 -0.52 -5.72 -6.23
CA VAL A 156 0.59 -5.98 -5.30
C VAL A 156 1.42 -7.20 -5.69
N ASN A 157 0.79 -8.24 -6.23
CA ASN A 157 1.47 -9.47 -6.65
C ASN A 157 2.42 -9.26 -7.84
N LEU A 158 2.06 -8.39 -8.79
CA LEU A 158 2.92 -8.06 -9.93
C LEU A 158 3.92 -6.96 -9.57
N ASP A 159 3.46 -5.92 -8.88
CA ASP A 159 4.24 -4.72 -8.61
C ASP A 159 5.40 -5.00 -7.62
N ARG A 160 5.27 -6.01 -6.76
CA ARG A 160 6.37 -6.48 -5.88
C ARG A 160 7.56 -7.04 -6.65
N LEU A 161 7.36 -7.55 -7.87
CA LEU A 161 8.45 -8.09 -8.69
C LEU A 161 9.38 -6.97 -9.20
N SER A 162 8.84 -5.76 -9.34
CA SER A 162 9.58 -4.59 -9.86
C SER A 162 9.96 -3.58 -8.78
N SER A 163 9.44 -3.72 -7.56
CA SER A 163 9.69 -2.82 -6.42
C SER A 163 10.09 -3.59 -5.17
N GLN A 164 11.38 -3.55 -4.84
CA GLN A 164 11.93 -4.11 -3.60
C GLN A 164 11.31 -3.48 -2.35
N GLU A 165 10.97 -2.19 -2.42
CA GLU A 165 10.37 -1.48 -1.30
C GLU A 165 8.95 -2.00 -1.02
N LEU A 166 8.15 -2.17 -2.08
CA LEU A 166 6.82 -2.75 -1.96
C LEU A 166 6.88 -4.21 -1.49
N ASP A 167 7.86 -4.98 -1.97
CA ASP A 167 8.08 -6.35 -1.49
C ASP A 167 8.36 -6.41 0.01
N SER A 168 9.16 -5.46 0.50
CA SER A 168 9.50 -5.33 1.91
C SER A 168 8.28 -4.93 2.74
N ILE A 169 7.52 -3.91 2.30
CA ILE A 169 6.29 -3.46 2.97
C ILE A 169 5.27 -4.60 3.03
N ALA A 170 4.99 -5.26 1.91
CA ALA A 170 3.98 -6.31 1.86
C ALA A 170 4.38 -7.54 2.70
N SER A 171 5.68 -7.83 2.80
CA SER A 171 6.19 -8.86 3.71
C SER A 171 6.03 -8.45 5.18
N ALA A 172 6.31 -7.20 5.53
CA ALA A 172 6.07 -6.68 6.88
C ALA A 172 4.57 -6.74 7.24
N VAL A 173 3.69 -6.37 6.30
CA VAL A 173 2.23 -6.47 6.46
C VAL A 173 1.84 -7.92 6.77
N ALA A 174 2.35 -8.89 6.02
CA ALA A 174 2.03 -10.30 6.26
C ALA A 174 2.50 -10.79 7.65
N ILE A 175 3.71 -10.42 8.07
CA ILE A 175 4.24 -10.76 9.40
C ILE A 175 3.36 -10.16 10.51
N MET A 176 3.05 -8.87 10.40
CA MET A 176 2.23 -8.16 11.40
C MET A 176 0.78 -8.68 11.43
N ALA A 177 0.23 -9.06 10.28
CA ALA A 177 -1.10 -9.65 10.18
C ALA A 177 -1.17 -11.04 10.84
N GLN A 178 -0.13 -11.87 10.65
CA GLN A 178 -0.06 -13.19 11.29
C GLN A 178 -0.09 -13.09 12.83
N GLY A 179 0.52 -12.06 13.39
CA GLY A 179 0.48 -11.79 14.84
C GLY A 179 -0.76 -11.02 15.31
N GLY A 180 -1.71 -10.71 14.43
CA GLY A 180 -2.92 -9.94 14.76
C GLY A 180 -2.66 -8.46 15.10
N PHE A 181 -1.45 -7.95 14.82
CA PHE A 181 -1.07 -6.57 15.11
C PHE A 181 -1.71 -5.55 14.16
N ILE A 182 -1.99 -6.00 12.93
CA ILE A 182 -2.77 -5.27 11.94
C ILE A 182 -3.78 -6.20 11.26
N TYR A 183 -4.78 -5.60 10.63
CA TYR A 183 -5.70 -6.27 9.73
C TYR A 183 -5.48 -5.74 8.30
N PRO A 184 -4.96 -6.55 7.37
CA PRO A 184 -4.82 -6.15 5.98
C PRO A 184 -6.15 -6.26 5.24
N ALA A 185 -6.45 -5.31 4.38
CA ALA A 185 -7.64 -5.34 3.52
C ALA A 185 -7.32 -4.88 2.09
N GLN A 186 -8.07 -5.43 1.14
CA GLN A 186 -8.00 -5.08 -0.27
C GLN A 186 -9.35 -4.53 -0.72
N HIS A 187 -9.31 -3.37 -1.38
CA HIS A 187 -10.51 -2.71 -1.88
C HIS A 187 -10.34 -2.41 -3.38
N PRO A 188 -11.30 -2.82 -4.24
CA PRO A 188 -11.29 -2.38 -5.62
C PRO A 188 -11.55 -0.88 -5.66
N VAL A 189 -10.73 -0.15 -6.42
CA VAL A 189 -10.86 1.28 -6.65
C VAL A 189 -10.78 1.55 -8.13
N LYS A 190 -11.76 2.28 -8.63
CA LYS A 190 -11.75 2.77 -10.01
C LYS A 190 -10.89 4.02 -10.07
N ILE A 191 -9.80 3.96 -10.82
CA ILE A 191 -8.97 5.13 -11.11
C ILE A 191 -9.00 5.44 -12.62
N ALA A 192 -8.52 6.63 -12.99
CA ALA A 192 -8.40 7.10 -14.38
C ALA A 192 -7.85 6.05 -15.35
N PHE A 193 -6.86 5.27 -14.90
CA PHE A 193 -6.13 4.27 -15.69
C PHE A 193 -6.67 2.84 -15.53
N GLY A 194 -7.95 2.70 -15.19
CA GLY A 194 -8.66 1.42 -15.05
C GLY A 194 -8.91 1.00 -13.61
N ASP A 195 -9.45 -0.22 -13.46
CA ASP A 195 -9.73 -0.81 -12.16
C ASP A 195 -8.42 -1.23 -11.49
N LYS A 196 -8.15 -0.69 -10.30
CA LYS A 196 -6.99 -1.05 -9.47
C LYS A 196 -7.46 -1.56 -8.11
N ASN A 197 -6.54 -2.13 -7.35
CA ASN A 197 -6.77 -2.47 -5.97
C ASN A 197 -6.02 -1.51 -5.06
N THR A 198 -6.69 -0.99 -4.04
CA THR A 198 -6.06 -0.30 -2.92
C THR A 198 -5.86 -1.30 -1.80
N TYR A 199 -4.63 -1.38 -1.31
CA TYR A 199 -4.25 -2.25 -0.22
C TYR A 199 -4.01 -1.41 1.03
N THR A 200 -4.69 -1.80 2.10
CA THR A 200 -4.67 -1.10 3.37
C THR A 200 -4.25 -2.02 4.50
N ALA A 201 -3.73 -1.41 5.56
CA ALA A 201 -3.51 -2.06 6.84
C ALA A 201 -4.21 -1.24 7.91
N MET A 202 -4.99 -1.89 8.77
CA MET A 202 -5.65 -1.27 9.92
C MET A 202 -4.97 -1.73 11.21
N ARG A 203 -4.61 -0.81 12.10
CA ARG A 203 -4.12 -1.16 13.44
C ARG A 203 -5.24 -1.77 14.26
N THR A 204 -5.00 -2.93 14.85
CA THR A 204 -6.00 -3.59 15.70
C THR A 204 -6.04 -3.01 17.12
N GLY A 205 -4.93 -2.41 17.58
CA GLY A 205 -4.74 -2.03 18.99
C GLY A 205 -4.37 -3.19 19.90
N ALA A 206 -4.22 -4.39 19.35
CA ALA A 206 -3.84 -5.62 20.05
C ALA A 206 -2.82 -6.40 19.21
N GLY A 207 -2.58 -7.66 19.56
CA GLY A 207 -1.70 -8.56 18.82
C GLY A 207 -0.22 -8.36 19.12
N HIS A 208 0.59 -9.23 18.51
CA HIS A 208 2.04 -9.25 18.67
C HIS A 208 2.72 -8.93 17.34
N VAL A 209 3.82 -8.19 17.40
CA VAL A 209 4.72 -7.97 16.28
C VAL A 209 6.16 -8.10 16.77
N PRO A 210 7.03 -8.80 16.03
CA PRO A 210 8.46 -8.85 16.36
C PRO A 210 9.04 -7.44 16.43
N ARG A 211 9.71 -7.10 17.54
CA ARG A 211 10.26 -5.76 17.75
C ARG A 211 11.29 -5.40 16.69
N SER A 212 12.06 -6.38 16.23
CA SER A 212 13.04 -6.21 15.16
C SER A 212 12.40 -5.72 13.85
N ILE A 213 11.22 -6.22 13.48
CA ILE A 213 10.43 -5.75 12.33
C ILE A 213 9.83 -4.39 12.61
N LEU A 214 9.16 -4.22 13.75
CA LEU A 214 8.49 -2.96 14.10
C LEU A 214 9.47 -1.78 14.19
N HIS A 215 10.70 -2.02 14.63
CA HIS A 215 11.77 -1.01 14.68
C HIS A 215 12.64 -0.97 13.42
N ASN A 216 12.28 -1.71 12.37
CA ASN A 216 13.03 -1.79 11.11
C ASN A 216 14.53 -2.12 11.31
N ARG A 217 14.84 -3.00 12.27
CA ARG A 217 16.21 -3.48 12.57
C ARG A 217 16.65 -4.64 11.69
N ILE A 218 15.69 -5.33 11.09
CA ILE A 218 15.91 -6.44 10.15
C ILE A 218 14.93 -6.32 8.99
N ALA A 219 15.38 -6.63 7.78
CA ALA A 219 14.51 -6.69 6.63
C ALA A 219 13.46 -7.81 6.82
N PRO A 220 12.18 -7.60 6.48
CA PRO A 220 11.13 -8.61 6.62
C PRO A 220 11.46 -9.96 5.98
N ARG A 221 12.11 -9.92 4.81
CA ARG A 221 12.57 -11.11 4.10
C ARG A 221 13.63 -11.88 4.88
N ASP A 222 14.59 -11.18 5.49
CA ASP A 222 15.62 -11.80 6.31
C ASP A 222 15.02 -12.41 7.58
N TRP A 223 14.05 -11.73 8.21
CA TRP A 223 13.36 -12.26 9.38
C TRP A 223 12.58 -13.54 9.06
N LEU A 224 11.83 -13.56 7.95
CA LEU A 224 11.14 -14.77 7.50
C LEU A 224 12.12 -15.89 7.17
N ALA A 225 13.29 -15.56 6.60
CA ALA A 225 14.35 -16.52 6.33
C ALA A 225 14.91 -17.11 7.64
N LEU A 226 15.21 -16.27 8.64
CA LEU A 226 15.64 -16.72 9.95
C LEU A 226 14.58 -17.59 10.63
N ARG A 227 13.30 -17.20 10.55
CA ARG A 227 12.21 -18.00 11.10
C ARG A 227 12.09 -19.36 10.41
N ALA A 228 12.14 -19.41 9.08
CA ALA A 228 12.13 -20.67 8.35
C ALA A 228 13.33 -21.56 8.72
N ILE A 229 14.49 -20.96 8.95
CA ILE A 229 15.69 -21.66 9.44
C ILE A 229 15.47 -22.16 10.88
N SER A 230 14.83 -21.38 11.75
CA SER A 230 14.54 -21.75 13.14
C SER A 230 13.51 -22.89 13.25
N ASP A 231 12.44 -22.80 12.47
CA ASP A 231 11.27 -23.69 12.55
C ASP A 231 11.48 -25.04 11.82
N ARG A 232 12.64 -25.22 11.15
CA ARG A 232 12.92 -26.42 10.35
C ARG A 232 13.12 -27.67 11.20
N ALA A 233 12.80 -28.83 10.63
CA ALA A 233 13.15 -30.10 11.24
C ALA A 233 14.67 -30.31 11.28
N ALA A 234 15.20 -31.00 12.29
CA ALA A 234 16.65 -31.22 12.46
C ALA A 234 17.31 -31.92 11.24
N ALA A 235 16.56 -32.77 10.53
CA ALA A 235 17.03 -33.44 9.32
C ALA A 235 16.94 -32.56 8.05
N GLN A 236 16.26 -31.42 8.09
CA GLN A 236 16.08 -30.53 6.95
C GLN A 236 17.25 -29.54 6.87
N SER A 237 17.86 -29.43 5.68
CA SER A 237 18.89 -28.44 5.44
C SER A 237 18.30 -27.02 5.49
N ALA A 238 19.11 -26.03 5.88
CA ALA A 238 18.68 -24.63 5.90
C ALA A 238 18.29 -24.13 4.50
N ALA A 239 18.99 -24.56 3.44
CA ALA A 239 18.65 -24.19 2.07
C ALA A 239 17.25 -24.71 1.68
N ARG A 240 16.96 -25.97 2.01
CA ARG A 240 15.64 -26.57 1.79
C ARG A 240 14.56 -25.89 2.62
N ALA A 241 14.86 -25.53 3.87
CA ALA A 241 13.92 -24.79 4.72
C ALA A 241 13.56 -23.42 4.12
N LEU A 242 14.53 -22.68 3.58
CA LEU A 242 14.29 -21.42 2.88
C LEU A 242 13.50 -21.63 1.58
N ARG A 243 13.83 -22.66 0.81
CA ARG A 243 13.13 -23.02 -0.42
C ARG A 243 11.65 -23.27 -0.15
N ASP A 244 11.36 -24.12 0.83
CA ASP A 244 10.01 -24.54 1.18
C ASP A 244 9.23 -23.43 1.89
N GLY A 245 9.88 -22.67 2.79
CA GLY A 245 9.24 -21.61 3.57
C GLY A 245 9.03 -20.28 2.83
N LEU A 246 9.86 -19.97 1.82
CA LEU A 246 9.80 -18.71 1.07
C LEU A 246 9.49 -18.88 -0.42
N GLY A 247 9.31 -20.12 -0.89
CA GLY A 247 9.07 -20.41 -2.31
C GLY A 247 10.24 -20.04 -3.23
N LEU A 248 11.48 -20.11 -2.72
CA LEU A 248 12.69 -19.72 -3.47
C LEU A 248 13.16 -20.87 -4.37
N SER A 249 13.95 -20.55 -5.41
CA SER A 249 14.76 -21.55 -6.10
C SER A 249 15.97 -21.96 -5.22
N GLU A 250 16.57 -23.12 -5.50
CA GLU A 250 17.73 -23.62 -4.75
C GLU A 250 18.91 -22.63 -4.79
N GLN A 251 19.16 -22.03 -5.96
CA GLN A 251 20.19 -21.00 -6.14
C GLN A 251 19.89 -19.74 -5.33
N ALA A 252 18.63 -19.29 -5.33
CA ALA A 252 18.21 -18.13 -4.56
C ALA A 252 18.29 -18.39 -3.04
N ALA A 253 17.94 -19.60 -2.58
CA ALA A 253 18.08 -20.00 -1.19
C ALA A 253 19.56 -20.02 -0.75
N THR A 254 20.45 -20.56 -1.58
CA THR A 254 21.90 -20.57 -1.32
C THR A 254 22.49 -19.15 -1.30
N GLY A 255 22.07 -18.30 -2.24
CA GLY A 255 22.45 -16.89 -2.26
C GLY A 255 21.98 -16.15 -1.00
N LEU A 256 20.75 -16.43 -0.55
CA LEU A 256 20.20 -15.85 0.67
C LEU A 256 20.96 -16.31 1.93
N LEU A 257 21.30 -17.60 2.05
CA LEU A 257 22.15 -18.09 3.14
C LEU A 257 23.50 -17.39 3.18
N THR A 258 24.12 -17.21 2.02
CA THR A 258 25.40 -16.50 1.90
C THR A 258 25.26 -15.04 2.35
N ALA A 259 24.17 -14.37 1.96
CA ALA A 259 23.89 -13.00 2.40
C ALA A 259 23.64 -12.90 3.91
N LEU A 260 22.85 -13.82 4.49
CA LEU A 260 22.60 -13.87 5.93
C LEU A 260 23.88 -14.14 6.73
N SER A 261 24.74 -15.04 6.23
CA SER A 261 26.03 -15.33 6.86
C SER A 261 26.97 -14.13 6.82
N ARG A 262 27.06 -13.44 5.68
CA ARG A 262 27.86 -12.20 5.56
C ARG A 262 27.39 -11.08 6.50
N ARG A 263 26.10 -11.06 6.87
CA ARG A 263 25.53 -10.12 7.84
C ARG A 263 25.69 -10.58 9.30
N GLY A 264 26.30 -11.73 9.55
CA GLY A 264 26.49 -12.27 10.90
C GLY A 264 25.22 -12.86 11.53
N LEU A 265 24.16 -13.09 10.76
CA LEU A 265 22.87 -13.58 11.28
C LEU A 265 22.81 -15.11 11.39
N ILE A 266 23.65 -15.80 10.63
CA ILE A 266 23.86 -17.25 10.69
C ILE A 266 25.34 -17.57 10.55
N GLU A 267 25.75 -18.73 11.03
CA GLU A 267 27.13 -19.21 10.98
C GLU A 267 27.18 -20.70 10.66
N ARG A 268 28.37 -21.19 10.32
CA ARG A 268 28.61 -22.63 10.11
C ARG A 268 28.88 -23.28 11.46
N GLY A 269 28.02 -24.21 11.86
CA GLY A 269 28.21 -25.05 13.04
C GLY A 269 29.28 -26.13 12.82
N ARG A 270 29.56 -26.92 13.87
CA ARG A 270 30.60 -27.96 13.88
C ARG A 270 30.47 -28.99 12.75
N ASN A 271 29.25 -29.31 12.34
CA ASN A 271 28.96 -30.26 11.25
C ASN A 271 28.80 -29.57 9.89
N LEU A 272 29.34 -28.35 9.72
CA LEU A 272 29.14 -27.47 8.55
C LEU A 272 27.68 -27.09 8.28
N ALA A 273 26.74 -27.46 9.15
CA ALA A 273 25.35 -27.05 9.05
C ALA A 273 25.19 -25.56 9.38
N TRP A 274 24.30 -24.86 8.68
CA TRP A 274 23.96 -23.49 9.01
C TRP A 274 23.18 -23.43 10.33
N VAL A 275 23.71 -22.72 11.31
CA VAL A 275 23.07 -22.47 12.60
C VAL A 275 22.86 -20.97 12.78
N MET A 276 21.83 -20.60 13.55
CA MET A 276 21.56 -19.21 13.83
C MET A 276 22.55 -18.68 14.87
N SER A 277 23.18 -17.55 14.56
CA SER A 277 24.07 -16.85 15.48
C SER A 277 23.26 -16.26 16.65
N GLU A 278 23.95 -15.79 17.69
CA GLU A 278 23.31 -15.09 18.81
C GLU A 278 22.53 -13.86 18.32
N GLN A 279 23.16 -13.01 17.50
CA GLN A 279 22.51 -11.85 16.89
C GLN A 279 21.27 -12.22 16.06
N GLY A 280 21.33 -13.32 15.30
CA GLY A 280 20.18 -13.81 14.54
C GLY A 280 19.00 -14.19 15.44
N ARG A 281 19.29 -14.82 16.59
CA ARG A 281 18.27 -15.20 17.59
C ARG A 281 17.67 -13.98 18.26
N GLU A 282 18.49 -13.01 18.64
CA GLU A 282 18.01 -11.75 19.24
C GLU A 282 17.03 -11.01 18.34
N LEU A 283 17.22 -11.07 17.02
CA LEU A 283 16.32 -10.44 16.05
C LEU A 283 15.02 -11.24 15.82
N LEU A 284 14.94 -12.51 16.22
CA LEU A 284 13.72 -13.31 16.14
C LEU A 284 12.80 -13.15 17.37
N LEU A 285 13.35 -12.75 18.51
CA LEU A 285 12.61 -12.49 19.76
C LEU A 285 11.82 -11.16 19.71
#